data_AF-A0A4Y9RNX4-F1
#
_entry.id   AF-A0A4Y9RNX4-F1
#
_cell.length_a   1.000
_cell.length_b   1.000
_cell.length_c   1.000
_cell.angle_alpha   90.00
_cell.angle_beta   90.00
_cell.angle_gamma   90.00
#
_symmetry.space_group_name_H-M   'P 1'
#
loop_
_entity.id
_entity.type
_entity.pdbx_description
1 polymer ?
#
loop_
_entity_poly.entity_id
_entity_poly.type
_entity_poly.pdbx_seq_one_letter_code
_entity_poly.pdbx_strand_id
1 'polypeptide(L)'
;MTQAIPSGPTVTVAAQGADATTGAYALSVPTVAPLFGKYGTLPIATTAQATAAGKYSVVAGATGYQTQTVVYDAATGDAVKNFTLTP
;
A
#
# COMPACT_ATOMS: atom_id res chain seq x y z
N MET A 1 -1.62 -3.68 0.99
CA MET A 1 -1.34 -2.37 0.35
C MET A 1 0.15 -2.13 0.34
N THR A 2 0.67 -1.82 -0.83
CA THR A 2 2.08 -1.47 -1.03
C THR A 2 2.21 -0.03 -1.50
N GLN A 3 3.34 0.60 -1.19
CA GLN A 3 3.67 1.96 -1.61
C GLN A 3 5.03 1.94 -2.29
N ALA A 4 5.10 2.48 -3.50
CA ALA A 4 6.36 2.70 -4.18
C ALA A 4 7.00 3.98 -3.64
N ILE A 5 8.20 3.87 -3.08
CA ILE A 5 8.98 5.02 -2.64
C ILE A 5 9.82 5.52 -3.83
N PRO A 6 9.76 6.81 -4.20
CA PRO A 6 10.59 7.36 -5.27
C PRO A 6 12.07 7.11 -4.99
N SER A 7 12.77 6.54 -5.97
CA SER A 7 14.20 6.17 -5.82
C SER A 7 14.50 5.19 -4.68
N GLY A 8 13.48 4.51 -4.15
CA GLY A 8 13.56 3.53 -3.09
C GLY A 8 12.84 2.23 -3.43
N PRO A 9 12.69 1.31 -2.46
CA PRO A 9 11.96 0.08 -2.66
C PRO A 9 10.44 0.32 -2.64
N THR A 10 9.70 -0.68 -3.11
CA THR A 10 8.27 -0.81 -2.77
C THR A 10 8.16 -1.42 -1.38
N VAL A 11 7.35 -0.81 -0.51
CA VAL A 11 7.14 -1.25 0.87
C VAL A 11 5.70 -1.68 1.10
N THR A 12 5.48 -2.71 1.91
CA THR A 12 4.13 -3.04 2.41
C THR A 12 3.79 -2.10 3.56
N VAL A 13 2.70 -1.36 3.42
CA VAL A 13 2.27 -0.37 4.42
C VAL A 13 1.18 -0.92 5.33
N ALA A 14 0.30 -1.75 4.79
CA ALA A 14 -0.75 -2.42 5.56
C ALA A 14 -1.17 -3.73 4.87
N ALA A 15 -1.58 -4.72 5.66
CA ALA A 15 -2.10 -5.99 5.16
C ALA A 15 -3.20 -6.49 6.09
N GLN A 16 -4.27 -7.05 5.51
CA GLN A 16 -5.40 -7.59 6.24
C GLN A 16 -5.95 -8.78 5.43
N GLY A 17 -6.17 -9.90 6.10
CA GLY A 17 -6.93 -11.01 5.51
C GLY A 17 -8.40 -10.64 5.42
N ALA A 18 -9.04 -10.99 4.31
CA ALA A 18 -10.49 -10.89 4.20
C ALA A 18 -11.17 -11.90 5.13
N ASP A 19 -12.32 -11.52 5.67
CA ASP A 19 -13.17 -12.43 6.41
C ASP A 19 -13.59 -13.61 5.51
N ALA A 20 -13.39 -14.84 5.99
CA ALA A 20 -13.58 -16.03 5.16
C ALA A 20 -15.06 -16.34 4.83
N THR A 21 -16.01 -15.74 5.56
CA THR A 21 -17.44 -15.99 5.37
C THR A 21 -18.10 -14.90 4.53
N THR A 22 -17.67 -13.65 4.73
CA THR A 22 -18.28 -12.45 4.13
C THR A 22 -17.43 -11.80 3.05
N GLY A 23 -16.13 -12.12 2.99
CA GLY A 23 -15.15 -11.47 2.11
C GLY A 23 -14.81 -10.04 2.50
N ALA A 24 -15.34 -9.53 3.62
CA ALA A 24 -15.11 -8.16 4.06
C ALA A 24 -13.67 -7.96 4.56
N TYR A 25 -13.13 -6.77 4.31
CA TYR A 25 -11.84 -6.33 4.84
C TYR A 25 -11.84 -4.81 4.99
N ALA A 26 -10.98 -4.30 5.87
CA ALA A 26 -10.76 -2.87 6.03
C ALA A 26 -9.27 -2.59 6.27
N LEU A 27 -8.76 -1.53 5.67
CA LEU A 27 -7.38 -1.08 5.80
C LEU A 27 -7.38 0.43 6.00
N SER A 28 -6.59 0.92 6.94
CA SER A 28 -6.32 2.35 7.13
C SER A 28 -4.87 2.62 6.77
N VAL A 29 -4.63 3.67 6.00
CA VAL A 29 -3.29 4.03 5.52
C VAL A 29 -3.03 5.53 5.68
N PRO A 30 -1.77 5.94 5.92
CA PRO A 30 -1.41 7.35 5.98
C PRO A 30 -1.67 8.09 4.65
N THR A 31 -2.10 9.34 4.73
CA THR A 31 -2.20 10.23 3.55
C THR A 31 -0.99 11.16 3.39
N VAL A 32 -0.22 11.33 4.47
CA VAL A 32 0.99 12.16 4.47
C VAL A 32 2.14 11.52 3.68
N ALA A 33 3.08 12.36 3.22
CA ALA A 33 4.27 11.89 2.51
C ALA A 33 5.13 11.00 3.43
N PRO A 34 5.57 9.81 2.96
CA PRO A 34 6.49 9.00 3.74
C PRO A 34 7.87 9.68 3.78
N LEU A 35 8.60 9.45 4.87
CA LEU A 35 9.98 9.93 5.03
C LEU A 35 10.95 8.83 4.59
N PHE A 36 11.85 9.16 3.68
CA PHE A 36 12.87 8.23 3.17
C PHE A 36 14.27 8.74 3.52
N GLY A 37 15.11 7.87 4.08
CA GLY A 37 16.50 8.13 4.39
C GLY A 37 17.37 6.96 3.95
N LYS A 38 18.63 7.24 3.60
CA LYS A 38 19.61 6.21 3.26
C LYS A 38 20.43 5.85 4.49
N TYR A 39 20.66 4.55 4.71
CA TYR A 39 21.55 4.09 5.78
C TYR A 39 22.96 4.66 5.59
N GLY A 40 23.58 5.07 6.69
CA GLY A 40 24.89 5.72 6.69
C GLY A 40 25.29 6.17 8.10
N THR A 41 26.20 7.15 8.18
CA THR A 41 26.59 7.77 9.44
C THR A 41 25.43 8.52 10.09
N LEU A 42 25.37 8.52 11.42
CA LEU A 42 24.32 9.24 12.15
C LEU A 42 24.60 10.75 12.22
N PRO A 43 23.54 11.59 12.25
CA PRO A 43 22.12 11.22 12.12
C PRO A 43 21.74 10.91 10.66
N ILE A 44 20.77 9.99 10.47
CA ILE A 44 20.22 9.72 9.13
C ILE A 44 19.30 10.87 8.74
N ALA A 45 19.68 11.62 7.72
CA ALA A 45 18.83 12.62 7.12
C ALA A 45 17.66 11.94 6.37
N THR A 46 16.44 12.43 6.60
CA THR A 46 15.23 11.94 5.92
C THR A 46 14.61 13.03 5.05
N THR A 47 14.12 12.64 3.88
CA THR A 47 13.42 13.54 2.95
C THR A 47 12.02 13.03 2.71
N ALA A 48 11.03 13.93 2.79
CA ALA A 48 9.65 13.62 2.47
C ALA A 48 9.46 13.30 0.98
N GLN A 49 8.73 12.24 0.69
CA GLN A 49 8.48 11.76 -0.67
C GLN A 49 7.09 12.19 -1.15
N ALA A 50 6.96 13.47 -1.48
CA ALA A 50 5.68 14.11 -1.78
C ALA A 50 4.88 13.42 -2.90
N THR A 51 5.56 12.85 -3.92
CA THR A 51 4.88 12.19 -5.04
C THR A 51 4.23 10.86 -4.67
N ALA A 52 4.63 10.24 -3.55
CA ALA A 52 4.07 9.00 -3.03
C ALA A 52 3.04 9.20 -1.91
N ALA A 53 2.83 10.44 -1.44
CA ALA A 53 1.87 10.77 -0.39
C ALA A 53 0.48 10.22 -0.76
N GLY A 54 -0.09 9.38 0.12
CA GLY A 54 -1.42 8.79 -0.07
C GLY A 54 -1.56 7.79 -1.23
N LYS A 55 -0.51 7.52 -2.01
CA LYS A 55 -0.61 6.66 -3.20
C LYS A 55 -0.17 5.24 -2.90
N TYR A 56 -1.03 4.30 -3.22
CA TYR A 56 -0.86 2.89 -2.89
C TYR A 56 -1.26 1.98 -4.04
N SER A 57 -0.67 0.80 -4.08
CA SER A 57 -1.20 -0.36 -4.79
C SER A 57 -1.91 -1.27 -3.80
N VAL A 58 -3.20 -1.51 -4.02
CA VAL A 58 -3.99 -2.50 -3.30
C VAL A 58 -3.81 -3.83 -4.03
N VAL A 59 -3.24 -4.80 -3.31
CA VAL A 59 -2.92 -6.13 -3.84
C VAL A 59 -3.82 -7.14 -3.13
N ALA A 60 -4.54 -7.95 -3.90
CA ALA A 60 -5.39 -9.02 -3.40
C ALA A 60 -4.99 -10.34 -4.05
N GLY A 61 -4.83 -11.38 -3.25
CA GLY A 61 -4.42 -12.71 -3.73
C GLY A 61 -4.75 -13.80 -2.73
N ALA A 62 -4.81 -15.03 -3.25
CA ALA A 62 -5.01 -16.25 -2.48
C ALA A 62 -4.23 -17.38 -3.14
N THR A 63 -3.90 -18.42 -2.37
CA THR A 63 -3.19 -19.60 -2.88
C THR A 63 -3.97 -20.24 -4.03
N GLY A 64 -3.33 -20.43 -5.18
CA GLY A 64 -3.98 -21.01 -6.36
C GLY A 64 -4.83 -20.03 -7.17
N TYR A 65 -4.71 -18.72 -6.93
CA TYR A 65 -5.41 -17.68 -7.69
C TYR A 65 -4.43 -16.60 -8.18
N GLN A 66 -4.74 -16.02 -9.33
CA GLN A 66 -4.03 -14.87 -9.88
C GLN A 66 -4.18 -13.65 -8.96
N THR A 67 -3.05 -13.02 -8.65
CA THR A 67 -3.01 -11.79 -7.85
C THR A 67 -3.58 -10.62 -8.64
N GLN A 68 -4.47 -9.86 -8.02
CA GLN A 68 -5.06 -8.64 -8.57
C GLN A 68 -4.39 -7.42 -7.95
N THR A 69 -4.16 -6.38 -8.75
CA THR A 69 -3.58 -5.12 -8.29
C THR A 69 -4.39 -3.93 -8.80
N VAL A 70 -4.73 -3.00 -7.90
CA VAL A 70 -5.41 -1.75 -8.21
C VAL A 70 -4.64 -0.59 -7.60
N VAL A 71 -4.44 0.48 -8.37
CA VAL A 71 -3.86 1.73 -7.84
C VAL A 71 -4.95 2.52 -7.12
N TYR A 72 -4.60 3.09 -5.97
CA TYR A 72 -5.50 3.88 -5.15
C TYR A 72 -4.79 5.10 -4.58
N ASP A 73 -5.49 6.24 -4.60
CA ASP A 73 -5.05 7.50 -4.02
C ASP A 73 -5.94 7.83 -2.81
N ALA A 74 -5.41 7.58 -1.62
CA ALA A 74 -6.08 7.83 -0.35
C ALA A 74 -6.25 9.32 -0.05
N ALA A 75 -5.55 10.22 -0.75
CA ALA A 75 -5.78 11.66 -0.62
C ALA A 75 -7.15 12.09 -1.19
N THR A 76 -7.77 11.23 -2.00
CA THR A 76 -9.11 11.48 -2.56
C THR A 76 -10.25 11.06 -1.62
N GLY A 77 -9.94 10.46 -0.47
CA GLY A 77 -10.89 9.96 0.52
C GLY A 77 -11.12 8.45 0.43
N ASP A 78 -11.84 7.89 1.40
CA ASP A 78 -12.09 6.45 1.54
C ASP A 78 -12.77 5.85 0.31
N ALA A 79 -12.42 4.60 -0.02
CA ALA A 79 -13.02 3.89 -1.14
C ALA A 79 -13.19 2.40 -0.86
N VAL A 80 -14.25 1.82 -1.45
CA VAL A 80 -14.44 0.37 -1.53
C VAL A 80 -13.83 -0.14 -2.82
N LYS A 81 -12.98 -1.17 -2.72
CA LYS A 81 -12.41 -1.88 -3.87
C LYS A 81 -12.80 -3.35 -3.80
N ASN A 82 -13.47 -3.84 -4.83
CA ASN A 82 -13.81 -5.25 -4.94
C ASN A 82 -12.79 -5.94 -5.84
N PHE A 83 -12.45 -7.19 -5.51
CA PHE A 83 -11.51 -7.99 -6.28
C PHE A 83 -12.16 -9.31 -6.64
N THR A 84 -12.11 -9.66 -7.93
CA THR A 84 -12.51 -10.99 -8.41
C THR A 84 -11.25 -11.82 -8.55
N LEU A 85 -11.10 -12.84 -7.70
CA LEU A 85 -9.97 -13.76 -7.80
C LEU A 85 -10.28 -14.85 -8.83
N THR A 86 -9.43 -14.95 -9.84
CA THR A 86 -9.49 -15.99 -10.86
C THR A 86 -8.42 -17.05 -10.58
N PRO A 87 -8.76 -18.35 -10.52
CA PRO A 87 -7.78 -19.43 -10.41
C PRO A 87 -6.71 -19.37 -11.51
#